data_AF-A0A411X0I9-F1
#
_entry.id   AF-A0A411X0I9-F1
#
_cell.length_a   1.000
_cell.length_b   1.000
_cell.length_c   1.000
_cell.angle_alpha   90.00
_cell.angle_beta   90.00
_cell.angle_gamma   90.00
#
_symmetry.space_group_name_H-M   'P 1'
#
loop_
_entity.id
_entity.type
_entity.pdbx_description
1 polymer ?
#
loop_
_entity_poly.entity_id
_entity_poly.type
_entity_poly.pdbx_seq_one_letter_code
_entity_poly.pdbx_strand_id
1 'polypeptide(L)' 'MHDEHAAREQVSRSDAATAAIIEEALRLCDSEGIDGAIRYMEQRKLDRTTILRVLCSPKFHR' A
#
# COMPACT_ATOMS: atom_id res chain seq x y z
N MET A 1 6.10 23.99 20.56
CA MET A 1 7.00 23.28 19.62
C MET A 1 7.08 21.77 19.88
N HIS A 2 6.15 21.15 20.63
CA HIS A 2 6.18 19.70 20.92
C HIS A 2 5.22 18.85 20.06
N ASP A 3 4.36 19.47 19.25
CA ASP A 3 3.36 18.76 18.43
C ASP A 3 3.87 18.30 17.04
N GLU A 4 4.81 19.02 16.42
CA GLU A 4 5.26 18.69 15.04
C GLU A 4 6.07 17.39 14.95
N HIS A 5 6.79 17.01 16.01
CA HIS A 5 7.59 15.78 16.02
C HIS A 5 6.71 14.52 16.10
N ALA A 6 5.67 14.55 16.93
CA ALA A 6 4.74 13.44 17.07
C ALA A 6 3.94 13.19 15.77
N ALA A 7 3.51 14.26 15.10
CA ALA A 7 2.82 14.15 13.81
C ALA A 7 3.73 13.55 12.71
N ARG A 8 5.01 13.96 12.65
CA ARG A 8 5.97 13.40 11.69
C ARG A 8 6.29 11.94 11.94
N GLU A 9 6.46 11.53 13.19
CA GLU A 9 6.66 10.12 13.56
C GLU A 9 5.43 9.26 13.25
N GLN A 10 4.23 9.80 13.48
CA GLN A 10 2.98 9.11 13.16
C GLN A 10 2.79 8.94 11.64
N VAL A 11 3.08 9.98 10.84
CA VAL A 11 3.07 9.89 9.37
C VAL A 11 4.11 8.89 8.89
N SER A 12 5.35 8.94 9.41
CA SER A 12 6.41 8.02 9.02
C SER A 12 6.09 6.55 9.35
N ARG A 13 5.46 6.26 10.50
CA ARG A 13 4.98 4.91 10.84
C ARG A 13 3.84 4.45 9.93
N SER A 14 2.93 5.37 9.58
CA SER A 14 1.83 5.11 8.62
C SER A 14 2.39 4.78 7.23
N ASP A 15 3.45 5.46 6.80
CA ASP A 15 4.12 5.22 5.53
C ASP A 15 4.82 3.86 5.49
N ALA A 16 5.53 3.48 6.55
CA ALA A 16 6.19 2.18 6.64
C ALA A 16 5.18 1.02 6.65
N ALA A 17 4.08 1.15 7.40
CA ALA A 17 3.00 0.16 7.39
C ALA A 17 2.36 0.05 6.01
N THR A 18 2.10 1.17 5.35
CA THR A 18 1.53 1.20 3.99
C THR A 18 2.47 0.55 2.97
N ALA A 19 3.78 0.80 3.07
CA ALA A 19 4.78 0.19 2.21
C ALA A 19 4.81 -1.34 2.34
N ALA A 20 4.77 -1.88 3.56
CA ALA A 20 4.72 -3.33 3.79
C ALA A 20 3.45 -3.97 3.21
N ILE A 21 2.31 -3.26 3.28
CA ILE A 21 1.05 -3.73 2.70
C ILE A 21 1.15 -3.76 1.17
N ILE A 22 1.74 -2.74 0.57
CA ILE A 22 1.96 -2.66 -0.89
C ILE A 22 2.87 -3.79 -1.36
N GLU A 23 3.98 -4.03 -0.65
CA GLU A 23 4.94 -5.08 -1.02
C GLU A 23 4.30 -6.47 -1.02
N GLU A 24 3.52 -6.78 0.01
CA GLU A 24 2.79 -8.06 0.08
C GLU A 24 1.69 -8.16 -0.99
N ALA A 25 0.99 -7.07 -1.27
CA ALA A 25 -0.02 -7.04 -2.32
C ALA A 25 0.58 -7.30 -3.71
N LEU A 26 1.79 -6.79 -3.97
CA LEU A 26 2.51 -7.07 -5.22
C LEU A 26 2.90 -8.54 -5.32
N ARG A 27 3.40 -9.15 -4.24
CA ARG A 27 3.67 -10.60 -4.21
C ARG A 27 2.42 -11.43 -4.48
N LEU A 28 1.28 -11.07 -3.86
CA LEU A 28 0.00 -11.74 -4.09
C LEU A 28 -0.49 -11.55 -5.52
N CYS A 29 -0.28 -10.36 -6.10
CA CYS A 29 -0.64 -10.09 -7.49
C CYS A 29 0.13 -11.01 -8.45
N ASP A 30 1.42 -11.23 -8.19
CA ASP A 30 2.26 -12.11 -9.00
C ASP A 30 1.88 -13.60 -8.86
N SER A 31 1.43 -14.03 -7.66
CA SER A 31 1.12 -15.45 -7.41
C SER A 31 -0.34 -15.84 -7.67
N GLU A 32 -1.29 -14.96 -7.37
CA GLU A 32 -2.74 -15.25 -7.38
C GLU A 32 -3.53 -14.36 -8.36
N GLY A 33 -2.88 -13.36 -8.94
CA GLY A 33 -3.50 -12.39 -9.85
C GLY A 33 -4.06 -11.15 -9.13
N ILE A 34 -4.47 -10.18 -9.94
CA ILE A 34 -4.79 -8.82 -9.48
C ILE A 34 -5.97 -8.75 -8.50
N ASP A 35 -6.98 -9.62 -8.65
CA ASP A 35 -8.18 -9.59 -7.80
C ASP A 35 -7.90 -9.97 -6.33
N GLY A 36 -6.92 -10.86 -6.10
CA GLY A 36 -6.47 -11.23 -4.76
C GLY A 36 -5.77 -10.06 -4.07
N ALA A 37 -4.86 -9.41 -4.81
CA ALA A 37 -4.13 -8.23 -4.33
C ALA A 37 -5.05 -7.05 -4.01
N ILE A 38 -6.05 -6.77 -4.86
CA ILE A 38 -7.04 -5.71 -4.61
C ILE A 38 -7.79 -5.99 -3.31
N ARG A 39 -8.32 -7.21 -3.14
CA ARG A 39 -9.07 -7.59 -1.92
C ARG A 39 -8.22 -7.49 -0.66
N TYR A 40 -6.96 -7.93 -0.74
CA TYR A 40 -6.00 -7.84 0.36
C TYR A 40 -5.76 -6.39 0.83
N MET A 41 -5.60 -5.46 -0.11
CA MET A 41 -5.39 -4.03 0.20
C MET A 41 -6.67 -3.34 0.70
N GLU A 42 -7.84 -3.67 0.15
CA GLU A 42 -9.14 -3.14 0.61
C GLU A 42 -9.45 -3.56 2.05
N GLN A 43 -9.15 -4.81 2.43
CA GLN A 43 -9.31 -5.29 3.81
C GLN A 43 -8.47 -4.50 4.82
N ARG A 44 -7.33 -3.94 4.36
CA ARG A 44 -6.43 -3.08 5.14
C ARG A 44 -6.74 -1.59 5.05
N LYS A 45 -7.90 -1.25 4.49
CA LYS A 45 -8.43 0.12 4.40
C LYS A 45 -7.60 1.05 3.52
N LEU A 46 -6.82 0.52 2.58
CA LEU A 46 -6.23 1.36 1.54
C LEU A 46 -7.34 1.83 0.59
N ASP A 47 -7.25 3.08 0.17
CA ASP A 47 -8.21 3.64 -0.76
C ASP A 47 -8.01 3.09 -2.18
N ARG A 48 -9.11 3.01 -2.93
CA ARG A 48 -9.11 2.40 -4.26
C ARG A 48 -8.21 3.14 -5.25
N THR A 49 -8.02 4.44 -5.10
CA THR A 49 -7.14 5.24 -5.97
C THR A 49 -5.67 4.83 -5.75
N THR A 50 -5.24 4.66 -4.50
CA THR A 50 -3.90 4.17 -4.16
C THR A 50 -3.69 2.75 -4.67
N ILE A 51 -4.67 1.85 -4.46
CA ILE A 51 -4.61 0.45 -4.92
C ILE A 51 -4.38 0.39 -6.44
N LEU A 52 -5.21 1.06 -7.23
CA LEU A 52 -5.09 1.05 -8.69
C LEU A 52 -3.79 1.70 -9.16
N ARG A 53 -3.31 2.76 -8.49
CA ARG A 53 -2.03 3.41 -8.84
C ARG A 53 -0.84 2.47 -8.65
N VAL A 54 -0.87 1.66 -7.58
CA VAL A 54 0.18 0.68 -7.29
C VAL A 54 0.09 -0.49 -8.26
N LEU A 55 -1.04 -1.22 -8.25
CA LEU A 55 -1.16 -2.48 -8.98
C LEU A 55 -1.11 -2.25 -10.49
N CYS A 56 -1.83 -1.25 -11.01
CA CYS A 56 -1.85 -0.96 -12.44
C CYS A 56 -0.69 -0.05 -12.90
N SER A 57 0.36 0.13 -12.07
CA SER A 57 1.51 0.91 -12.49
C SER A 57 2.24 0.20 -13.63
N PRO A 58 2.62 0.91 -14.71
CA PRO A 58 3.42 0.34 -15.80
C PRO A 58 4.81 -0.13 -15.34
N LYS A 59 5.23 0.21 -14.12
CA LYS A 59 6.48 -0.29 -13.53
C LYS A 59 6.40 -1.77 -13.09
N PHE A 60 5.21 -2.26 -12.78
CA PHE A 60 4.99 -3.64 -12.32
C PHE A 60 4.43 -4.57 -13.40
N HIS A 61 4.04 -4.01 -14.55
CA HIS A 61 3.66 -4.76 -15.74
C HIS A 61 4.82 -4.71 -16.73
N ARG A 62 5.77 -5.64 -16.62
CA ARG A 62 6.87 -5.82 -17.57
C ARG A 62 6.97 -7.25 -18.03
#